data_AF-A0A962P9Y2-F1
#
_entry.id   AF-A0A962P9Y2-F1
#
_cell.length_a   1.000
_cell.length_b   1.000
_cell.length_c   1.000
_cell.angle_alpha   90.00
_cell.angle_beta   90.00
_cell.angle_gamma   90.00
#
_symmetry.space_group_name_H-M   'P 1'
#
loop_
_entity.id
_entity.type
_entity.pdbx_description
1 polymer ?
#
loop_
_entity_poly.entity_id
_entity_poly.type
_entity_poly.pdbx_seq_one_letter_code
_entity_poly.pdbx_strand_id
1 'polypeptide(L)'
;EAVPFGIFPHLDWTAAFSIRYGNLFYNPFHMLSIAFLYGSALLFAMHGATILAVSRYGGDREVEQIVDRGTASERAALFWRWTMGFNASMESIHRWAWWFAVLCPLTGGIGILLTGTVVDNWFLWGVKHGLVPDYPSTLPALQDPALTTGAAQ
;
A
#
# COMPACT_ATOMS: atom_id res chain seq x y z
N GLU A 1 0.57 -20.68 -11.97
CA GLU A 1 -0.69 -20.13 -11.45
C GLU A 1 -0.95 -18.73 -12.02
N ALA A 2 -0.91 -18.57 -13.35
CA ALA A 2 -1.00 -17.26 -13.99
C ALA A 2 -2.42 -16.65 -13.90
N VAL A 3 -2.51 -15.34 -14.02
CA VAL A 3 -3.77 -14.59 -13.99
C VAL A 3 -4.58 -14.86 -15.26
N PRO A 4 -5.88 -15.18 -15.17
CA PRO A 4 -6.75 -15.34 -16.32
C PRO A 4 -7.17 -13.99 -16.94
N PHE A 5 -7.50 -13.99 -18.22
CA PHE A 5 -8.02 -12.80 -18.91
C PHE A 5 -9.55 -12.71 -18.77
N GLY A 6 -10.03 -11.63 -18.17
CA GLY A 6 -11.46 -11.33 -18.06
C GLY A 6 -11.76 -10.51 -16.80
N ILE A 7 -12.84 -9.71 -16.82
CA ILE A 7 -13.19 -8.82 -15.71
C ILE A 7 -13.44 -9.59 -14.41
N PHE A 8 -14.38 -10.53 -14.36
CA PHE A 8 -14.57 -11.33 -13.14
C PHE A 8 -13.47 -12.38 -12.94
N PRO A 9 -13.01 -13.12 -13.97
CA PRO A 9 -11.97 -14.13 -13.77
C PRO A 9 -10.68 -13.60 -13.13
N HIS A 10 -10.20 -12.40 -13.51
CA HIS A 10 -8.99 -11.86 -12.87
C HIS A 10 -9.24 -11.45 -11.41
N LEU A 11 -10.46 -11.01 -11.07
CA LEU A 11 -10.86 -10.71 -9.69
C LEU A 11 -10.97 -12.00 -8.86
N ASP A 12 -11.58 -13.05 -9.42
CA ASP A 12 -11.68 -14.36 -8.77
C ASP A 12 -10.28 -14.91 -8.46
N TRP A 13 -9.33 -14.75 -9.38
CA TRP A 13 -7.94 -15.11 -9.17
C TRP A 13 -7.31 -14.37 -7.97
N THR A 14 -7.60 -13.08 -7.78
CA THR A 14 -7.04 -12.33 -6.64
C THR A 14 -7.47 -12.93 -5.29
N ALA A 15 -8.73 -13.36 -5.18
CA ALA A 15 -9.24 -13.99 -3.97
C ALA A 15 -8.70 -15.42 -3.81
N ALA A 16 -8.74 -16.22 -4.88
CA ALA A 16 -8.26 -17.60 -4.88
C ALA A 16 -6.77 -17.70 -4.51
N PHE A 17 -5.94 -16.80 -5.06
CA PHE A 17 -4.52 -16.74 -4.74
C PHE A 17 -4.29 -16.40 -3.27
N SER A 18 -5.05 -15.44 -2.72
CA SER A 18 -4.97 -15.09 -1.30
C SER A 18 -5.37 -16.24 -0.37
N ILE A 19 -6.43 -16.97 -0.71
CA ILE A 19 -6.87 -18.15 0.05
C ILE A 19 -5.79 -19.23 0.01
N ARG A 20 -5.26 -19.53 -1.18
CA ARG A 20 -4.26 -20.59 -1.39
C ARG A 20 -3.00 -20.39 -0.56
N TYR A 21 -2.54 -19.15 -0.43
CA TYR A 21 -1.28 -18.80 0.24
C TYR A 21 -1.48 -18.21 1.64
N GLY A 22 -2.60 -18.55 2.29
CA GLY A 22 -2.80 -18.27 3.70
C GLY A 22 -2.96 -16.79 4.03
N ASN A 23 -3.86 -16.11 3.31
CA ASN A 23 -4.29 -14.73 3.53
C ASN A 23 -3.18 -13.66 3.31
N LEU A 24 -3.23 -13.00 2.15
CA LEU A 24 -2.29 -11.94 1.79
C LEU A 24 -2.32 -10.71 2.70
N PHE A 25 -3.32 -10.52 3.57
CA PHE A 25 -3.25 -9.46 4.57
C PHE A 25 -2.07 -9.62 5.53
N TYR A 26 -1.52 -10.83 5.70
CA TYR A 26 -0.34 -11.09 6.52
C TYR A 26 0.98 -11.07 5.74
N ASN A 27 0.94 -10.79 4.43
CA ASN A 27 2.14 -10.57 3.63
C ASN A 27 2.65 -9.12 3.87
N PRO A 28 3.87 -8.92 4.42
CA PRO A 28 4.37 -7.58 4.75
C PRO A 28 4.58 -6.71 3.49
N PHE A 29 4.89 -7.31 2.35
CA PHE A 29 5.04 -6.57 1.09
C PHE A 29 3.69 -6.18 0.48
N HIS A 30 2.64 -6.96 0.72
CA HIS A 30 1.28 -6.55 0.38
C HIS A 30 0.81 -5.37 1.27
N MET A 31 1.14 -5.40 2.57
CA MET A 31 0.90 -4.26 3.47
C MET A 31 1.61 -2.98 2.98
N LEU A 32 2.90 -3.09 2.61
CA LEU A 32 3.66 -1.97 2.05
C LEU A 32 3.05 -1.46 0.74
N SER A 33 2.65 -2.35 -0.16
CA SER A 33 2.00 -1.98 -1.42
C SER A 33 0.72 -1.17 -1.18
N ILE A 34 -0.10 -1.57 -0.20
CA ILE A 34 -1.30 -0.82 0.19
C ILE A 34 -0.93 0.55 0.78
N ALA A 35 0.09 0.61 1.65
CA ALA A 35 0.55 1.87 2.24
C ALA A 35 1.00 2.87 1.16
N PHE A 36 1.74 2.41 0.14
CA PHE A 36 2.16 3.25 -0.98
C PHE A 36 1.02 3.60 -1.93
N LEU A 37 0.03 2.72 -2.12
CA LEU A 37 -1.17 3.02 -2.89
C LEU A 37 -2.00 4.14 -2.21
N TYR A 38 -2.29 3.99 -0.92
CA TYR A 38 -3.00 4.99 -0.13
C TYR A 38 -2.20 6.28 -0.02
N GLY A 39 -0.89 6.18 0.20
CA GLY A 39 0.02 7.31 0.22
C GLY A 39 0.08 8.06 -1.11
N SER A 40 -0.01 7.35 -2.25
CA SER A 40 -0.07 7.98 -3.57
C SER A 40 -1.35 8.82 -3.74
N ALA A 41 -2.50 8.27 -3.34
CA ALA A 41 -3.76 9.02 -3.37
C ALA A 41 -3.71 10.24 -2.43
N LEU A 42 -3.17 10.07 -1.22
CA LEU A 42 -2.99 11.15 -0.25
C LEU A 42 -2.08 12.25 -0.81
N LEU A 43 -0.90 11.90 -1.31
CA LEU A 43 0.07 12.87 -1.85
C LEU A 43 -0.49 13.59 -3.08
N PHE A 44 -1.19 12.91 -3.98
CA PHE A 44 -1.78 13.56 -5.15
C PHE A 44 -2.90 14.52 -4.75
N ALA A 45 -3.74 14.13 -3.78
CA ALA A 45 -4.77 15.02 -3.25
C ALA A 45 -4.17 16.27 -2.60
N MET A 46 -3.15 16.10 -1.74
CA MET A 46 -2.43 17.19 -1.09
C MET A 46 -1.75 18.12 -2.11
N HIS A 47 -1.01 17.55 -3.06
CA HIS A 47 -0.27 18.30 -4.06
C HIS A 47 -1.21 19.02 -5.02
N GLY A 48 -2.18 18.32 -5.62
CA GLY A 48 -3.15 18.91 -6.55
C GLY A 48 -3.95 20.05 -5.90
N ALA A 49 -4.41 19.87 -4.66
CA ALA A 49 -5.08 20.94 -3.92
C ALA A 49 -4.15 22.14 -3.65
N THR A 50 -2.86 21.88 -3.34
CA THR A 50 -1.87 22.93 -3.10
C THR A 50 -1.63 23.78 -4.35
N ILE A 51 -1.39 23.14 -5.51
CA ILE A 51 -1.13 23.85 -6.77
C ILE A 51 -2.34 24.69 -7.17
N LEU A 52 -3.56 24.15 -7.04
CA LEU A 52 -4.78 24.92 -7.29
C LEU A 52 -4.90 26.11 -6.31
N ALA A 53 -4.57 25.95 -5.04
CA ALA A 53 -4.63 27.01 -4.04
C ALA A 53 -3.63 28.15 -4.31
N VAL A 54 -2.49 27.87 -4.95
CA VAL A 54 -1.48 28.88 -5.34
C VAL A 54 -1.52 29.25 -6.82
N SER A 55 -2.52 28.80 -7.58
CA SER A 55 -2.68 29.06 -9.03
C SER A 55 -2.70 30.56 -9.37
N ARG A 56 -3.30 31.40 -8.52
CA ARG A 56 -3.29 32.87 -8.70
C ARG A 56 -1.89 33.50 -8.71
N TYR A 57 -0.88 32.76 -8.26
CA TYR A 57 0.51 33.16 -8.23
C TYR A 57 1.36 32.42 -9.28
N GLY A 58 0.72 31.69 -10.21
CA GLY A 58 1.40 30.88 -11.23
C GLY A 58 2.08 29.63 -10.68
N GLY A 59 1.51 29.01 -9.64
CA GLY A 59 2.06 27.79 -9.04
C GLY A 59 2.04 26.56 -9.94
N ASP A 60 1.21 26.56 -10.97
CA ASP A 60 1.12 25.54 -12.03
C ASP A 60 2.33 25.56 -13.00
N ARG A 61 3.08 26.68 -13.04
CA ARG A 61 4.33 26.81 -13.81
C ARG A 61 5.51 26.28 -13.02
N GLU A 62 5.44 24.98 -12.73
CA GLU A 62 6.30 24.35 -11.72
C GLU A 62 7.77 24.31 -12.11
N VAL A 63 8.09 24.21 -13.40
CA VAL A 63 9.49 24.26 -13.88
C VAL A 63 10.13 25.60 -13.53
N GLU A 64 9.45 26.70 -13.78
CA GLU A 64 9.92 28.03 -13.42
C GLU A 64 10.02 28.20 -11.90
N GLN A 65 9.04 27.70 -11.15
CA GLN A 65 9.06 27.72 -9.68
C GLN A 65 10.22 26.92 -9.07
N ILE A 66 10.71 25.89 -9.77
CA ILE A 66 11.86 25.08 -9.36
C ILE A 66 13.17 25.85 -9.58
N VAL A 67 13.35 26.46 -10.76
CA VAL A 67 14.60 27.14 -11.12
C VAL A 67 14.72 28.53 -10.48
N ASP A 68 13.59 29.23 -10.30
CA ASP A 68 13.51 30.54 -9.66
C ASP A 68 12.31 30.58 -8.70
N ARG A 69 12.60 30.51 -7.40
CA ARG A 69 11.58 30.30 -6.36
C ARG A 69 10.66 31.52 -6.23
N GLY A 70 9.44 31.40 -6.72
CA GLY A 70 8.40 32.43 -6.58
C GLY A 70 7.54 32.31 -5.32
N THR A 71 6.67 33.31 -5.10
CA THR A 71 5.77 33.37 -3.93
C THR A 71 4.76 32.21 -3.89
N ALA A 72 4.43 31.59 -5.03
CA ALA A 72 3.62 30.38 -5.08
C ALA A 72 4.27 29.24 -4.29
N SER A 73 5.54 28.96 -4.58
CA SER A 73 6.34 27.94 -3.89
C SER A 73 6.57 28.24 -2.42
N GLU A 74 6.83 29.50 -2.07
CA GLU A 74 7.04 29.90 -0.68
C GLU A 74 5.77 29.70 0.17
N ARG A 75 4.61 30.09 -0.36
CA ARG A 75 3.32 29.92 0.34
C ARG A 75 2.94 28.44 0.45
N ALA A 76 3.13 27.66 -0.62
CA ALA A 76 2.91 26.21 -0.60
C ALA A 76 3.79 25.53 0.46
N ALA A 77 5.08 25.86 0.50
CA ALA A 77 6.01 25.33 1.49
C ALA A 77 5.64 25.73 2.93
N LEU A 78 5.32 27.01 3.17
CA LEU A 78 4.95 27.49 4.51
C LEU A 78 3.65 26.88 5.02
N PHE A 79 2.64 26.71 4.15
CA PHE A 79 1.40 26.03 4.51
C PHE A 79 1.67 24.64 5.11
N TRP A 80 2.48 23.83 4.42
CA TRP A 80 2.82 22.49 4.89
C TRP A 80 3.72 22.51 6.11
N ARG A 81 4.72 23.41 6.16
CA ARG A 81 5.61 23.55 7.31
C ARG A 81 4.83 23.88 8.59
N TRP A 82 3.86 24.77 8.51
CA TRP A 82 3.03 25.14 9.66
C TRP A 82 1.99 24.07 10.01
N THR A 83 1.57 23.25 9.04
CA THR A 83 0.59 22.17 9.27
C THR A 83 1.21 20.94 9.91
N MET A 84 2.39 20.49 9.45
CA MET A 84 2.98 19.21 9.88
C MET A 84 4.45 19.30 10.33
N GLY A 85 4.99 20.52 10.52
CA GLY A 85 6.32 20.76 11.09
C GLY A 85 7.49 20.66 10.09
N PHE A 86 7.26 20.14 8.88
CA PHE A 86 8.22 20.09 7.78
C PHE A 86 7.53 20.35 6.43
N ASN A 87 8.31 20.58 5.38
CA ASN A 87 7.79 20.80 4.03
C ASN A 87 8.76 20.29 2.97
N ALA A 88 8.24 20.09 1.75
CA ALA A 88 9.01 19.86 0.54
C ALA A 88 9.28 21.17 -0.22
N SER A 89 10.18 21.11 -1.20
CA SER A 89 10.28 22.08 -2.31
C SER A 89 9.35 21.69 -3.46
N MET A 90 9.14 22.61 -4.43
CA MET A 90 8.35 22.34 -5.64
C MET A 90 8.92 21.17 -6.46
N GLU A 91 10.24 21.00 -6.48
CA GLU A 91 10.85 19.84 -7.16
C GLU A 91 10.71 18.55 -6.34
N SER A 92 11.02 18.61 -5.05
CA SER A 92 11.12 17.41 -4.23
C SER A 92 9.77 16.75 -3.97
N ILE A 93 8.65 17.48 -3.96
CA ILE A 93 7.31 16.87 -3.85
C ILE A 93 7.01 15.91 -5.01
N HIS A 94 7.50 16.21 -6.22
CA HIS A 94 7.39 15.32 -7.37
C HIS A 94 8.23 14.05 -7.19
N ARG A 95 9.40 14.17 -6.54
CA ARG A 95 10.24 13.00 -6.19
C ARG A 95 9.54 12.12 -5.15
N TRP A 96 8.90 12.71 -4.13
CA TRP A 96 8.07 11.99 -3.17
C TRP A 96 6.92 11.24 -3.88
N ALA A 97 6.15 11.93 -4.72
CA ALA A 97 5.05 11.33 -5.48
C ALA A 97 5.53 10.19 -6.38
N TRP A 98 6.64 10.40 -7.11
CA TRP A 98 7.24 9.39 -7.97
C TRP A 98 7.65 8.14 -7.19
N TRP A 99 8.37 8.29 -6.07
CA TRP A 99 8.78 7.15 -5.25
C TRP A 99 7.60 6.40 -4.65
N PHE A 100 6.56 7.10 -4.17
CA PHE A 100 5.35 6.44 -3.68
C PHE A 100 4.64 5.64 -4.79
N ALA A 101 4.53 6.22 -5.98
CA ALA A 101 3.93 5.55 -7.12
C ALA A 101 4.74 4.32 -7.58
N VAL A 102 6.08 4.39 -7.56
CA VAL A 102 6.98 3.29 -7.94
C VAL A 102 7.02 2.19 -6.89
N LEU A 103 7.02 2.55 -5.61
CA LEU A 103 7.12 1.58 -4.52
C LEU A 103 5.85 0.75 -4.37
N CYS A 104 4.68 1.24 -4.81
CA CYS A 104 3.44 0.47 -4.84
C CYS A 104 3.58 -0.84 -5.65
N PRO A 105 3.79 -0.82 -6.98
CA PRO A 105 3.96 -2.05 -7.76
C PRO A 105 5.26 -2.79 -7.44
N LEU A 106 6.33 -2.09 -7.00
CA LEU A 106 7.60 -2.75 -6.66
C LEU A 106 7.44 -3.66 -5.43
N THR A 107 6.85 -3.16 -4.36
CA THR A 107 6.61 -3.97 -3.16
C THR A 107 5.58 -5.06 -3.42
N GLY A 108 4.49 -4.76 -4.15
CA GLY A 108 3.54 -5.79 -4.60
C GLY A 108 4.23 -6.90 -5.40
N GLY A 109 5.12 -6.56 -6.33
CA GLY A 109 5.89 -7.51 -7.12
C GLY A 109 6.82 -8.40 -6.28
N ILE A 110 7.52 -7.83 -5.29
CA ILE A 110 8.33 -8.60 -4.33
C ILE A 110 7.45 -9.57 -3.53
N GLY A 111 6.29 -9.11 -3.07
CA GLY A 111 5.34 -9.94 -2.32
C GLY A 111 4.86 -11.15 -3.12
N ILE A 112 4.56 -10.98 -4.42
CA ILE A 112 4.17 -12.07 -5.31
C ILE A 112 5.34 -13.01 -5.59
N LEU A 113 6.55 -12.48 -5.83
CA LEU A 113 7.74 -13.30 -6.12
C LEU A 113 8.06 -14.27 -4.97
N LEU A 114 7.89 -13.85 -3.73
CA LEU A 114 8.15 -14.67 -2.53
C LEU A 114 7.02 -15.67 -2.21
N THR A 115 5.82 -15.44 -2.74
CA THR A 115 4.66 -16.28 -2.45
C THR A 115 4.74 -17.59 -3.22
N GLY A 116 4.67 -18.73 -2.51
CA GLY A 116 4.82 -20.08 -3.07
C GLY A 116 6.26 -20.48 -3.44
N THR A 117 7.21 -19.56 -3.43
CA THR A 117 8.64 -19.85 -3.63
C THR A 117 9.40 -19.90 -2.30
N VAL A 118 9.06 -18.98 -1.38
CA VAL A 118 9.71 -18.85 -0.07
C VAL A 118 8.69 -19.00 1.07
N VAL A 119 7.44 -18.57 0.87
CA VAL A 119 6.38 -18.64 1.88
C VAL A 119 5.11 -19.26 1.29
N ASP A 120 4.66 -20.37 1.89
CA ASP A 120 3.44 -21.10 1.47
C ASP A 120 2.17 -20.66 2.20
N ASN A 121 2.30 -20.04 3.38
CA ASN A 121 1.18 -19.56 4.17
C ASN A 121 1.58 -18.30 4.96
N TRP A 122 1.07 -17.15 4.54
CA TRP A 122 1.42 -15.85 5.13
C TRP A 122 0.90 -15.67 6.55
N PHE A 123 -0.27 -16.20 6.89
CA PHE A 123 -0.81 -16.18 8.25
C PHE A 123 0.11 -16.93 9.22
N LEU A 124 0.48 -18.19 8.89
CA LEU A 124 1.37 -18.98 9.74
C LEU A 124 2.79 -18.39 9.80
N TRP A 125 3.26 -17.79 8.71
CA TRP A 125 4.48 -16.99 8.73
C TRP A 125 4.35 -15.81 9.70
N GLY A 126 3.22 -15.10 9.69
CA GLY A 126 2.93 -14.02 10.62
C GLY A 126 2.89 -14.49 12.08
N VAL A 127 2.28 -15.65 12.37
CA VAL A 127 2.29 -16.27 13.71
C VAL A 127 3.73 -16.55 14.15
N LYS A 128 4.53 -17.19 13.29
CA LYS A 128 5.94 -17.51 13.56
C LYS A 128 6.76 -16.28 13.93
N HIS A 129 6.44 -15.13 13.34
CA HIS A 129 7.15 -13.87 13.56
C HIS A 129 6.45 -12.92 14.55
N GLY A 130 5.41 -13.37 15.27
CA GLY A 130 4.73 -12.59 16.31
C GLY A 130 3.94 -11.38 15.79
N LEU A 131 3.53 -11.41 14.51
CA LEU A 131 2.75 -10.35 13.87
C LEU A 131 1.24 -10.51 14.11
N VAL A 132 0.79 -11.75 14.28
CA VAL A 132 -0.63 -12.09 14.37
C VAL A 132 -1.14 -11.84 15.80
N PRO A 133 -2.19 -11.03 15.99
CA PRO A 133 -2.83 -10.88 17.29
C PRO A 133 -3.70 -12.10 17.62
N ASP A 134 -3.68 -12.51 18.88
CA ASP A 134 -4.60 -13.53 19.41
C ASP A 134 -5.87 -12.87 19.95
N TYR A 135 -7.01 -13.46 19.64
CA TYR A 135 -8.32 -13.00 20.13
C TYR A 135 -8.92 -14.05 21.07
N PRO A 136 -9.53 -13.64 22.21
CA PRO A 136 -10.22 -14.58 23.10
C PRO A 136 -11.35 -15.31 22.36
N SER A 137 -11.49 -16.61 22.61
CA SER A 137 -12.58 -17.40 22.05
C SER A 137 -13.91 -16.98 22.67
N THR A 138 -14.85 -16.51 21.85
CA THR A 138 -16.24 -16.21 22.26
C THR A 138 -17.18 -17.39 22.08
N LEU A 139 -16.75 -18.39 21.30
CA LEU A 139 -17.46 -19.64 21.05
C LEU A 139 -16.64 -20.83 21.57
N PRO A 140 -17.27 -21.98 21.87
CA PRO A 140 -16.55 -23.19 22.23
C PRO A 140 -15.51 -23.57 21.18
N ALA A 141 -14.35 -24.07 21.62
CA ALA A 141 -13.31 -24.53 20.71
C ALA A 141 -13.84 -25.69 19.85
N LEU A 142 -13.78 -25.52 18.54
CA LEU A 142 -14.14 -26.56 17.57
C LEU A 142 -12.88 -27.36 17.24
N GLN A 143 -12.90 -28.65 17.57
CA GLN A 143 -11.89 -29.59 17.12
C GLN A 143 -12.15 -29.94 15.65
N ASP A 144 -11.08 -30.02 14.85
CA ASP A 144 -11.19 -30.48 13.47
C ASP A 144 -11.75 -31.91 13.43
N PRO A 145 -12.94 -32.14 12.82
CA PRO A 145 -13.56 -33.45 12.78
C PRO A 145 -12.71 -34.48 12.02
N ALA A 146 -11.84 -34.05 11.10
CA ALA A 146 -10.94 -34.96 10.39
C ALA A 146 -9.87 -35.59 11.30
N LEU A 147 -9.60 -34.97 12.46
CA LEU A 147 -8.68 -35.49 13.47
C LEU A 147 -9.37 -36.36 14.53
N THR A 148 -10.68 -36.61 14.38
CA THR A 148 -11.43 -37.48 15.30
C THR A 148 -11.37 -38.94 14.85
N THR A 149 -11.30 -39.85 15.81
CA THR A 149 -11.24 -41.29 15.54
C THR A 149 -12.49 -41.75 14.81
N GLY A 150 -12.34 -42.33 13.61
CA GLY A 150 -13.47 -42.82 12.79
C GLY A 150 -13.97 -41.85 11.73
N ALA A 151 -13.30 -40.72 11.51
CA ALA A 151 -13.55 -39.86 10.36
C ALA A 151 -13.37 -40.65 9.05
N ALA A 152 -14.33 -40.52 8.13
CA ALA A 152 -14.24 -41.13 6.80
C ALA A 152 -13.03 -40.51 6.07
N GLN A 153 -12.08 -41.36 5.66
CA GLN A 153 -10.99 -41.00 4.76
C GLN A 153 -11.51 -40.78 3.34
#